data_AF-A0A561WSD7-F1
#
_entry.id   AF-A0A561WSD7-F1
#
_cell.length_a   1.000
_cell.length_b   1.000
_cell.length_c   1.000
_cell.angle_alpha   90.00
_cell.angle_beta   90.00
_cell.angle_gamma   90.00
#
_symmetry.space_group_name_H-M   'P 1'
#
loop_
_entity.id
_entity.type
_entity.pdbx_description
1 polymer ?
#
loop_
_entity_poly.entity_id
_entity_poly.type
_entity_poly.pdbx_seq_one_letter_code
_entity_poly.pdbx_strand_id
1 'polypeptide(L)'
;MKPDQTDVVGEYLHEVDLRLSGLPLLQRRELLADLAAHIATERTERNVRSEGELLEILERLGSPEVVAAAAYEEAGAARTPTATAPVAPRPAPTSQRHRWIIGAVAVVGLVIVLCLGAALTMSRGESGPAPAPVAPAQAP
;
A
#
# COMPACT_ATOMS: atom_id res chain seq x y z
N MET A 1 -1.57 -21.61 24.58
CA MET A 1 -1.07 -20.29 24.15
C MET A 1 -1.75 -19.99 22.83
N LYS A 2 -2.44 -18.85 22.71
CA LYS A 2 -2.86 -18.37 21.39
C LYS A 2 -1.58 -17.91 20.71
N PRO A 3 -1.21 -18.39 19.52
CA PRO A 3 -0.14 -17.75 18.77
C PRO A 3 -0.54 -16.27 18.66
N ASP A 4 0.28 -15.40 19.24
CA ASP A 4 0.00 -13.98 19.24
C ASP A 4 -0.07 -13.55 17.78
N GLN A 5 -1.11 -12.84 17.35
CA GLN A 5 -1.25 -12.35 15.97
C GLN A 5 0.02 -11.63 15.45
N THR A 6 0.79 -11.04 16.37
CA THR A 6 2.10 -10.44 16.11
C THR A 6 3.13 -11.44 15.58
N ASP A 7 3.05 -12.70 16.01
CA ASP A 7 3.92 -13.81 15.62
C ASP A 7 3.78 -14.13 14.14
N VAL A 8 2.54 -14.20 13.63
CA VAL A 8 2.27 -14.49 12.21
C VAL A 8 2.77 -13.38 11.28
N VAL A 9 2.58 -12.11 11.65
CA VAL A 9 3.10 -10.98 10.88
C VAL A 9 4.62 -10.92 10.93
N GLY A 10 5.20 -11.22 12.10
CA GLY A 10 6.65 -11.33 12.27
C GLY A 10 7.25 -12.38 11.34
N GLU A 11 6.66 -13.57 11.31
CA GLU A 11 7.10 -14.66 10.43
C GLU A 11 7.01 -14.26 8.96
N TYR A 12 5.89 -13.66 8.54
CA TYR A 12 5.72 -13.17 7.17
C TYR A 12 6.81 -12.16 6.77
N LEU A 13 7.05 -11.15 7.62
CA LEU A 13 8.07 -10.13 7.34
C LEU A 13 9.50 -10.71 7.36
N HIS A 14 9.74 -11.70 8.21
CA HIS A 14 11.01 -12.43 8.25
C HIS A 14 11.25 -13.21 6.95
N GLU A 15 10.23 -13.92 6.47
CA GLU A 15 10.27 -14.64 5.21
C GLU A 15 10.51 -13.73 4.00
N VAL A 16 9.92 -12.53 4.02
CA VAL A 16 10.17 -11.49 3.01
C VAL A 16 11.62 -10.99 3.11
N ASP A 17 12.14 -10.66 4.30
CA ASP A 17 13.52 -10.19 4.50
C ASP A 17 14.56 -11.19 3.96
N LEU A 18 14.38 -12.49 4.23
CA LEU A 18 15.25 -13.56 3.71
C LEU A 18 15.31 -13.57 2.18
N ARG A 19 14.16 -13.40 1.52
CA ARG A 19 14.05 -13.41 0.05
C ARG A 19 14.58 -12.11 -0.57
N LEU A 20 14.51 -10.99 0.15
CA LEU A 20 15.05 -9.69 -0.26
C LEU A 20 16.54 -9.53 0.04
N SER A 21 17.24 -10.58 0.46
CA SER A 21 18.67 -10.54 0.79
C SER A 21 19.56 -10.01 -0.33
N GLY A 22 19.13 -10.10 -1.59
CA GLY A 22 19.82 -9.56 -2.76
C GLY A 22 19.59 -8.06 -3.04
N LEU A 23 18.69 -7.37 -2.32
CA LEU A 23 18.49 -5.93 -2.43
C LEU A 23 19.48 -5.11 -1.57
N PRO A 24 19.77 -3.86 -1.95
CA PRO A 24 20.49 -2.92 -1.09
C PRO A 24 19.82 -2.81 0.28
N LEU A 25 20.62 -2.78 1.35
CA LEU A 25 20.12 -2.83 2.73
C LEU A 25 19.13 -1.69 3.05
N LEU A 26 19.39 -0.48 2.57
CA LEU A 26 18.48 0.65 2.78
C LEU A 26 17.11 0.38 2.14
N GLN A 27 17.10 0.00 0.86
CA GLN A 27 15.89 -0.31 0.12
C GLN A 27 15.09 -1.47 0.75
N ARG A 28 15.79 -2.52 1.21
CA ARG A 28 15.15 -3.64 1.92
C ARG A 28 14.48 -3.18 3.21
N ARG A 29 15.14 -2.33 3.99
CA ARG A 29 14.59 -1.81 5.25
C ARG A 29 13.39 -0.91 5.03
N GLU A 30 13.44 -0.06 4.01
CA GLU A 30 12.31 0.80 3.64
C GLU A 30 11.10 -0.06 3.25
N LEU A 31 11.29 -1.04 2.36
CA LEU A 31 10.19 -1.91 1.92
C LEU A 31 9.57 -2.71 3.09
N LEU A 32 10.39 -3.24 4.00
CA LEU A 32 9.88 -3.95 5.19
C LEU A 32 9.13 -3.02 6.14
N ALA A 33 9.59 -1.77 6.31
CA ALA A 33 8.91 -0.77 7.12
C ALA A 33 7.55 -0.39 6.51
N ASP A 34 7.51 -0.21 5.19
CA ASP A 34 6.28 0.12 4.45
C ASP A 34 5.27 -1.03 4.53
N LEU A 35 5.71 -2.28 4.35
CA LEU A 35 4.85 -3.46 4.50
C LEU A 35 4.31 -3.58 5.93
N ALA A 36 5.15 -3.39 6.95
CA ALA A 36 4.71 -3.42 8.34
C ALA A 36 3.68 -2.31 8.65
N ALA A 37 3.91 -1.10 8.13
CA ALA A 37 3.00 0.03 8.28
C ALA A 37 1.66 -0.21 7.56
N HIS A 38 1.70 -0.80 6.36
CA HIS A 38 0.50 -1.15 5.60
C HIS A 38 -0.34 -2.19 6.33
N ILE A 39 0.28 -3.28 6.83
CA ILE A 39 -0.40 -4.30 7.63
C ILE A 39 -1.02 -3.68 8.89
N ALA A 40 -0.29 -2.81 9.60
CA ALA A 40 -0.81 -2.16 10.80
C ALA A 40 -1.99 -1.22 10.52
N THR A 41 -1.94 -0.50 9.40
CA THR A 41 -3.04 0.37 8.94
C THR A 41 -4.29 -0.44 8.65
N GLU A 42 -4.18 -1.46 7.80
CA GLU A 42 -5.30 -2.35 7.44
C GLU A 42 -5.88 -3.05 8.67
N ARG A 43 -5.03 -3.46 9.62
CA ARG A 43 -5.47 -4.05 10.89
C ARG A 43 -6.33 -3.09 11.70
N THR A 44 -5.94 -1.82 11.72
CA THR A 44 -6.63 -0.76 12.47
C THR A 44 -7.95 -0.39 11.79
N GLU A 45 -7.93 -0.18 10.48
CA GLU A 45 -9.12 0.20 9.70
C GLU A 45 -10.21 -0.86 9.74
N ARG A 46 -9.82 -2.14 9.63
CA ARG A 46 -10.74 -3.28 9.69
C ARG A 46 -11.10 -3.71 11.10
N ASN A 47 -10.49 -3.11 12.13
CA ASN A 47 -10.66 -3.50 13.53
C ASN A 47 -10.41 -5.00 13.77
N VAL A 48 -9.39 -5.57 13.12
CA VAL A 48 -9.07 -7.01 13.19
C VAL A 48 -8.90 -7.46 14.64
N ARG A 49 -9.61 -8.53 15.02
CA ARG A 49 -9.54 -9.11 16.36
C ARG A 49 -9.05 -10.55 16.36
N SER A 50 -9.06 -11.22 15.21
CA SER A 50 -8.70 -12.63 15.09
C SER A 50 -7.50 -12.87 14.16
N GLU A 51 -6.83 -13.99 14.37
CA GLU A 51 -5.76 -14.47 13.50
C GLU A 51 -6.26 -14.80 12.09
N GLY A 52 -7.48 -15.32 11.94
CA GLY A 52 -8.07 -15.60 10.62
C GLY A 52 -8.24 -14.34 9.76
N GLU A 53 -8.77 -13.26 10.34
CA GLU A 53 -8.87 -11.96 9.66
C GLU A 53 -7.48 -11.37 9.32
N LEU A 54 -6.47 -11.65 10.14
CA LEU A 54 -5.11 -11.23 9.85
C LEU A 54 -4.50 -12.03 8.70
N LEU A 55 -4.77 -13.34 8.63
CA LEU A 55 -4.38 -14.19 7.52
C LEU A 55 -5.06 -13.72 6.22
N GLU A 56 -6.31 -13.26 6.25
CA GLU A 56 -6.97 -12.65 5.08
C GLU A 56 -6.26 -11.37 4.60
N ILE A 57 -5.75 -10.54 5.52
CA ILE A 57 -4.92 -9.38 5.16
C ILE A 57 -3.64 -9.83 4.45
N LEU A 58 -2.94 -10.84 5.01
CA LEU A 58 -1.71 -11.37 4.43
C LEU A 58 -1.95 -12.08 3.09
N GLU A 59 -3.04 -12.82 2.95
CA GLU A 59 -3.41 -13.49 1.70
C GLU A 59 -3.65 -12.46 0.57
N ARG A 60 -4.25 -11.31 0.90
CA ARG A 60 -4.43 -10.21 -0.06
C ARG A 60 -3.11 -9.53 -0.44
N LEU A 61 -2.13 -9.48 0.47
CA LEU A 61 -0.76 -9.04 0.13
C LEU A 61 -0.04 -10.03 -0.79
N GLY A 62 -0.36 -11.31 -0.66
CA GLY A 62 0.23 -12.40 -1.42
C GLY A 62 1.31 -13.14 -0.62
N SER A 63 1.94 -14.14 -1.26
CA SER A 63 2.99 -14.89 -0.59
C SER A 63 4.31 -14.08 -0.51
N PRO A 64 5.19 -14.37 0.47
CA PRO A 64 6.48 -13.70 0.59
C PRO A 64 7.32 -13.73 -0.69
N GLU A 65 7.23 -14.80 -1.49
CA GLU A 65 7.89 -14.92 -2.80
C GLU A 65 7.35 -13.92 -3.81
N VAL A 66 6.03 -13.77 -3.87
CA VAL A 66 5.38 -12.87 -4.83
C VAL A 66 5.74 -11.42 -4.52
N VAL A 67 5.71 -11.05 -3.24
CA VAL A 67 6.11 -9.70 -2.80
C VAL A 67 7.59 -9.44 -3.09
N ALA A 68 8.46 -10.40 -2.79
CA ALA A 68 9.89 -10.26 -3.09
C ALA A 68 10.16 -10.16 -4.59
N ALA A 69 9.49 -10.97 -5.42
CA ALA A 69 9.61 -10.89 -6.87
C ALA A 69 9.19 -9.53 -7.41
N ALA A 70 8.05 -9.00 -6.95
CA ALA A 70 7.59 -7.66 -7.32
C ALA A 70 8.61 -6.56 -6.94
N ALA A 71 9.21 -6.66 -5.75
CA ALA A 71 10.24 -5.72 -5.30
C ALA A 71 11.51 -5.78 -6.16
N TYR A 72 11.92 -6.97 -6.62
CA TYR A 72 13.06 -7.10 -7.53
C TYR A 72 12.76 -6.53 -8.92
N GLU A 73 11.55 -6.73 -9.45
CA GLU A 73 11.14 -6.14 -10.72
C GLU A 73 11.17 -4.61 -10.65
N GLU A 74 10.68 -4.03 -9.55
CA GLU A 74 10.70 -2.58 -9.33
C GLU A 74 12.13 -2.03 -9.17
N ALA A 75 12.97 -2.74 -8.40
CA ALA A 75 14.38 -2.38 -8.24
C ALA A 75 15.20 -2.54 -9.54
N GLY A 76 14.81 -3.47 -10.41
CA GLY A 76 15.37 -3.67 -11.74
C GLY A 76 14.95 -2.57 -12.73
N ALA A 77 13.68 -2.15 -12.68
CA ALA A 77 13.16 -1.05 -13.48
C ALA A 77 13.78 0.31 -13.10
N ALA A 78 14.06 0.52 -11.81
CA ALA A 78 14.73 1.74 -11.34
C ALA A 78 16.21 1.86 -11.77
N ARG A 79 16.84 0.76 -12.21
CA ARG A 79 18.27 0.72 -12.58
C ARG A 79 18.58 0.89 -14.06
N THR A 80 17.61 1.12 -14.94
CA THR A 80 17.89 1.39 -16.35
C THR A 80 17.95 2.90 -16.64
N PRO A 81 19.13 3.53 -16.70
CA PRO A 81 19.31 4.64 -17.61
C PRO A 81 19.28 4.08 -19.04
N THR A 82 18.38 4.62 -19.85
CA THR A 82 18.21 4.44 -21.30
C THR A 82 19.34 3.68 -22.02
N ALA A 83 19.09 2.45 -22.44
CA ALA A 83 19.89 1.76 -23.44
C ALA A 83 18.97 1.07 -24.46
N THR A 84 18.89 1.67 -25.64
CA THR A 84 18.29 1.13 -26.85
C THR A 84 18.97 -0.18 -27.27
N ALA A 85 18.23 -1.30 -27.34
CA ALA A 85 18.38 -2.31 -28.39
C ALA A 85 17.22 -3.35 -28.34
N PRO A 86 16.64 -3.76 -29.49
CA PRO A 86 15.53 -4.71 -29.55
C PRO A 86 16.03 -6.15 -29.70
N VAL A 87 15.55 -7.07 -28.87
CA VAL A 87 15.71 -8.52 -29.07
C VAL A 87 14.35 -9.22 -28.89
N ALA A 88 14.09 -10.13 -29.83
CA ALA A 88 12.84 -10.76 -30.24
C ALA A 88 11.97 -11.43 -29.16
N PRO A 89 10.67 -11.65 -29.44
CA PRO A 89 9.71 -12.16 -28.47
C PRO A 89 9.81 -13.69 -28.30
N ARG A 90 9.93 -14.14 -27.05
CA ARG A 90 9.67 -15.54 -26.67
C ARG A 90 8.28 -15.62 -26.02
N PRO A 91 7.28 -16.28 -26.64
CA PRO A 91 6.01 -16.49 -25.97
C PRO A 91 6.15 -17.69 -25.02
N ALA A 92 6.12 -17.42 -23.72
CA ALA A 92 5.82 -18.43 -22.70
C ALA A 92 4.41 -18.13 -22.12
N PRO A 93 3.42 -19.02 -22.28
CA PRO A 93 2.04 -18.73 -21.91
C PRO A 93 1.71 -19.22 -20.49
N THR A 94 1.87 -18.37 -19.46
CA THR A 94 1.25 -18.62 -18.12
C THR A 94 1.04 -17.33 -17.32
N SER A 95 0.45 -16.27 -17.89
CA SER A 95 0.28 -15.00 -17.14
C SER A 95 -1.10 -14.36 -17.32
N GLN A 96 -2.16 -15.17 -17.40
CA GLN A 96 -3.52 -14.61 -17.45
C GLN A 96 -4.00 -14.15 -16.07
N ARG A 97 -3.56 -14.81 -14.98
CA ARG A 97 -3.89 -14.41 -13.61
C ARG A 97 -3.10 -13.17 -13.16
N HIS A 98 -1.83 -13.09 -13.53
CA HIS A 98 -0.95 -11.97 -13.16
C HIS A 98 -1.40 -10.64 -13.78
N ARG A 99 -1.85 -10.66 -15.06
CA ARG A 99 -2.40 -9.46 -15.71
C ARG A 99 -3.69 -8.95 -15.06
N TRP A 100 -4.48 -9.85 -14.47
CA TRP A 100 -5.71 -9.48 -13.77
C TRP A 100 -5.42 -8.85 -12.40
N ILE A 101 -4.40 -9.36 -11.70
CA ILE A 101 -3.94 -8.81 -10.42
C ILE A 101 -3.29 -7.43 -10.62
N ILE A 102 -2.44 -7.26 -11.63
CA ILE A 102 -1.84 -5.95 -11.97
C ILE A 102 -2.94 -4.93 -12.33
N GLY A 103 -3.97 -5.37 -13.08
CA GLY A 103 -5.14 -4.53 -13.39
C GLY A 103 -5.92 -4.13 -12.13
N ALA A 104 -6.13 -5.06 -11.20
CA ALA A 104 -6.84 -4.79 -9.96
C ALA A 104 -6.09 -3.80 -9.04
N VAL A 105 -4.77 -3.96 -8.90
CA VAL A 105 -3.93 -3.04 -8.10
C VAL A 105 -3.92 -1.64 -8.68
N ALA A 106 -3.80 -1.51 -10.01
CA ALA A 106 -3.86 -0.20 -10.68
C ALA A 106 -5.21 0.49 -10.49
N VAL A 107 -6.32 -0.26 -10.55
CA VAL A 107 -7.68 0.27 -10.32
C VAL A 107 -7.86 0.69 -8.85
N VAL A 108 -7.40 -0.12 -7.89
CA VAL A 108 -7.49 0.21 -6.47
C VAL A 108 -6.66 1.46 -6.15
N GLY A 109 -5.42 1.54 -6.65
CA GLY A 109 -4.58 2.73 -6.51
C GLY A 109 -5.23 3.98 -7.10
N LEU A 110 -5.84 3.87 -8.29
CA LEU A 110 -6.58 4.97 -8.91
C LEU A 110 -7.78 5.40 -8.06
N VAL A 111 -8.55 4.46 -7.51
CA VAL A 111 -9.71 4.75 -6.66
C VAL A 111 -9.28 5.42 -5.35
N ILE A 112 -8.20 4.94 -4.73
CA ILE A 112 -7.64 5.53 -3.50
C ILE A 112 -7.21 6.98 -3.76
N VAL A 113 -6.47 7.24 -4.84
CA VAL A 113 -6.06 8.60 -5.24
C VAL A 113 -7.27 9.48 -5.53
N LEU A 114 -8.31 8.95 -6.18
CA LEU A 114 -9.55 9.69 -6.47
C LEU A 114 -10.31 10.03 -5.17
N CYS A 115 -10.41 9.09 -4.23
CA CYS A 115 -11.04 9.29 -2.93
C CYS A 115 -10.29 10.32 -2.07
N LEU A 116 -8.96 10.23 -2.00
CA LEU A 116 -8.11 11.20 -1.29
C LEU A 116 -8.21 12.60 -1.92
N GLY A 117 -8.19 12.68 -3.25
CA GLY A 117 -8.38 13.94 -3.98
C GLY A 117 -9.75 14.57 -3.72
N ALA A 118 -10.82 13.78 -3.69
CA ALA A 118 -12.17 14.26 -3.39
C ALA A 118 -12.31 14.71 -1.92
N ALA A 119 -11.75 13.96 -0.97
CA ALA A 119 -11.79 14.32 0.45
C ALA A 119 -11.04 15.65 0.72
N LEU A 120 -9.88 15.86 0.08
CA LEU A 120 -9.09 17.07 0.22
C LEU A 120 -9.76 18.32 -0.39
N THR A 121 -10.61 18.15 -1.41
CA THR A 121 -11.37 19.26 -2.00
C THR A 121 -12.61 19.63 -1.17
N MET A 122 -13.24 18.67 -0.49
CA MET A 122 -14.35 18.93 0.45
C MET A 122 -13.89 19.67 1.72
N SER A 123 -12.73 19.32 2.31
CA SER A 123 -12.22 20.02 3.50
C SER A 123 -11.79 21.47 3.26
N ARG A 124 -11.72 21.93 2.00
CA ARG A 124 -11.37 23.32 1.67
C ARG A 124 -12.59 24.25 1.51
N GLY A 125 -13.82 23.72 1.60
CA GLY A 125 -15.07 24.47 1.37
C GLY A 125 -15.73 25.07 2.62
N GLU A 126 -15.40 24.61 3.84
CA GLU A 126 -16.03 25.07 5.09
C GLU A 126 -15.22 26.17 5.80
N SER A 127 -14.94 27.26 5.09
CA SER A 127 -14.46 28.50 5.71
C SER A 127 -15.24 29.70 5.23
N GLY A 128 -16.40 29.93 5.84
CA GLY A 128 -17.07 31.23 5.85
C GLY A 128 -18.46 31.19 6.50
N PRO A 129 -19.02 32.32 6.98
CA PRO A 129 -18.42 33.56 7.48
C PRO A 129 -18.70 33.77 9.00
N ALA A 130 -17.89 34.56 9.68
CA ALA A 130 -18.22 35.00 11.05
C ALA A 130 -19.36 36.04 11.00
N PRO A 131 -20.51 35.82 11.68
CA PRO A 131 -21.54 36.84 11.78
C PRO A 131 -21.09 38.00 12.69
N ALA A 132 -21.32 39.23 12.23
CA ALA A 132 -21.00 40.47 12.91
C ALA A 132 -21.74 40.61 14.25
N PRO A 133 -21.11 41.20 15.29
CA PRO A 133 -21.83 41.59 16.50
C PRO A 133 -22.69 42.84 16.23
N VAL A 134 -24.01 42.67 16.17
CA VAL A 134 -24.97 43.76 16.25
C VAL A 134 -25.07 44.24 17.70
N ALA A 135 -24.64 45.49 17.96
CA ALA A 135 -24.85 46.15 19.24
C ALA A 135 -26.24 46.83 19.25
N PRO A 136 -27.06 46.66 20.30
CA PRO A 136 -28.38 47.26 20.37
C PRO A 136 -28.30 48.77 20.68
N ALA A 137 -28.95 49.57 19.84
CA ALA A 137 -29.32 50.94 20.14
C ALA A 137 -30.41 50.94 21.22
N GLN A 138 -30.15 51.55 22.38
CA GLN A 138 -31.19 51.99 23.31
C GLN A 138 -30.90 53.43 23.76
N ALA A 139 -31.89 54.28 23.49
CA ALA A 139 -32.03 55.68 23.88
C ALA A 139 -32.56 55.81 25.32
N PRO A 140 -32.58 57.02 25.88
CA PRO A 140 -33.88 57.66 26.11
C PRO A 140 -34.08 58.98 25.35
#